data_AF-A0A848ZTR2-F1
#
_entry.id   AF-A0A848ZTR2-F1
#
_cell.length_a   1.000
_cell.length_b   1.000
_cell.length_c   1.000
_cell.angle_alpha   90.00
_cell.angle_beta   90.00
_cell.angle_gamma   90.00
#
_symmetry.space_group_name_H-M   'P 1'
#
loop_
_entity.id
_entity.type
_entity.pdbx_description
1 polymer ?
#
loop_
_entity_poly.entity_id
_entity_poly.type
_entity_poly.pdbx_seq_one_letter_code
_entity_poly.pdbx_strand_id
1 'polypeptide(L)' 'MMLYTLLGVSLLFIAIGFLVTENNAKYLLSGYNTMNEEERKHFDLKKYLPYFRKFHVALG' A
#
# COMPACT_ATOMS: atom_id res chain seq x y z
N MET A 1 -0.96 -24.92 13.81
CA MET A 1 -1.92 -23.84 13.46
C MET A 1 -1.29 -22.46 13.46
N MET A 2 -0.66 -22.00 14.55
CA MET A 2 -0.09 -20.64 14.65
C MET A 2 0.94 -20.26 13.56
N LEU A 3 1.80 -21.21 13.17
CA LEU A 3 2.84 -20.99 12.15
C LEU A 3 2.24 -20.68 10.77
N TYR A 4 1.21 -21.42 10.35
CA TYR A 4 0.56 -21.21 9.05
C TYR A 4 -0.17 -19.87 9.00
N THR A 5 -0.81 -19.46 10.09
CA THR A 5 -1.38 -18.10 10.19
C THR A 5 -0.31 -17.03 10.10
N LEU A 6 0.84 -17.20 10.77
CA LEU A 6 1.93 -16.23 10.70
C LEU A 6 2.48 -16.11 9.27
N LEU A 7 2.74 -17.23 8.61
CA LEU A 7 3.19 -17.27 7.21
C LEU A 7 2.15 -16.66 6.26
N GLY A 8 0.86 -16.95 6.47
CA GLY A 8 -0.23 -16.40 5.66
C GLY A 8 -0.36 -14.88 5.80
N VAL A 9 -0.29 -14.36 7.04
CA VAL A 9 -0.32 -12.91 7.30
C VAL A 9 0.92 -12.22 6.74
N SER A 10 2.08 -12.84 6.86
CA SER A 10 3.34 -12.34 6.31
C SER A 10 3.25 -12.20 4.77
N LEU A 11 2.80 -13.26 4.10
CA LEU A 11 2.58 -13.25 2.66
C LEU A 11 1.54 -12.19 2.24
N LEU A 12 0.48 -12.00 3.03
CA LEU A 12 -0.54 -10.99 2.79
C LEU A 12 0.04 -9.57 2.85
N PHE A 13 0.88 -9.25 3.84
CA PHE A 13 1.54 -7.95 3.91
C PHE A 13 2.42 -7.71 2.69
N ILE A 14 3.27 -8.67 2.33
CA ILE A 14 4.10 -8.58 1.11
C ILE A 14 3.20 -8.31 -0.11
N ALA A 15 2.13 -9.08 -0.30
CA ALA A 15 1.22 -8.93 -1.43
C ALA A 15 0.60 -7.52 -1.49
N ILE A 16 0.10 -6.98 -0.36
CA ILE A 16 -0.47 -5.63 -0.30
C ILE A 16 0.52 -4.56 -0.78
N GLY A 17 1.81 -4.72 -0.46
CA GLY A 17 2.87 -3.81 -0.90
C GLY A 17 3.01 -3.68 -2.43
N PHE A 18 2.52 -4.67 -3.19
CA PHE A 18 2.54 -4.67 -4.66
C PHE A 18 1.16 -4.46 -5.30
N LEU A 19 0.06 -4.59 -4.56
CA LEU A 19 -1.30 -4.38 -5.08
C LEU A 19 -1.63 -2.90 -5.31
N VAL A 20 -1.08 -2.00 -4.49
CA VAL A 20 -1.30 -0.55 -4.63
C VAL A 20 -0.34 0.01 -5.69
N THR A 21 -0.91 0.62 -6.72
CA THR A 21 -0.22 1.18 -7.89
C THR A 21 -0.73 2.59 -8.18
N GLU A 22 -0.03 3.34 -9.04
CA GLU A 22 -0.48 4.69 -9.45
C GLU A 22 -1.91 4.67 -10.04
N ASN A 23 -2.28 3.60 -10.75
CA ASN A 23 -3.56 3.46 -11.43
C ASN A 23 -4.74 3.20 -10.49
N ASN A 24 -4.49 2.59 -9.32
CA ASN A 24 -5.56 2.17 -8.40
C ASN A 24 -5.47 2.82 -7.00
N ALA A 25 -4.43 3.62 -6.73
CA ALA A 25 -4.23 4.29 -5.45
C ALA A 25 -5.42 5.20 -5.06
N LYS A 26 -6.10 5.83 -6.03
CA LYS A 26 -7.32 6.62 -5.77
C LYS A 26 -8.41 5.82 -5.04
N TYR A 27 -8.41 4.50 -5.18
CA TYR A 27 -9.39 3.61 -4.55
C TYR A 27 -8.82 2.87 -3.35
N LEU A 28 -7.55 2.43 -3.44
CA LEU A 28 -6.95 1.49 -2.46
C LEU A 28 -6.07 2.16 -1.40
N LEU A 29 -5.53 3.34 -1.67
CA LEU A 29 -4.64 4.02 -0.73
C LEU A 29 -5.44 4.95 0.18
N SER A 30 -5.61 4.55 1.44
CA SER A 30 -6.26 5.38 2.46
C SER A 30 -5.57 6.73 2.60
N GLY A 31 -6.35 7.78 2.88
CA GLY A 31 -5.88 9.16 2.83
C GLY A 31 -5.89 9.70 1.40
N TYR A 32 -5.16 9.08 0.48
CA TYR A 32 -5.18 9.50 -0.94
C TYR A 32 -6.56 9.31 -1.59
N ASN A 33 -7.31 8.29 -1.19
CA ASN A 33 -8.70 8.06 -1.64
C ASN A 33 -9.70 9.10 -1.09
N THR A 34 -9.37 9.74 0.03
CA THR A 34 -10.21 10.73 0.72
C THR A 34 -9.86 12.15 0.26
N MET A 35 -8.66 12.35 -0.27
CA MET A 35 -8.23 13.61 -0.87
C MET A 35 -9.12 14.00 -2.05
N ASN A 36 -9.50 15.28 -2.07
CA ASN A 36 -10.12 15.90 -3.22
C ASN A 36 -9.12 15.99 -4.40
N GLU A 37 -9.58 16.44 -5.57
CA GLU A 37 -8.73 16.48 -6.76
C GLU A 37 -7.55 17.44 -6.65
N GLU A 38 -7.74 18.59 -6.01
CA GLU A 38 -6.69 19.59 -5.84
C GLU A 38 -5.60 19.09 -4.89
N GLU A 39 -5.98 18.46 -3.78
CA GLU A 39 -5.05 17.83 -2.84
C GLU A 39 -4.23 16.72 -3.51
N ARG A 40 -4.88 15.87 -4.32
CA ARG A 40 -4.19 14.79 -5.04
C ARG A 40 -3.17 15.31 -6.05
N LYS A 41 -3.43 16.45 -6.71
CA LYS A 41 -2.46 17.08 -7.63
C LYS A 41 -1.17 17.52 -6.93
N HIS A 42 -1.24 17.81 -5.63
CA HIS A 42 -0.10 18.28 -4.84
C HIS A 42 0.61 17.13 -4.09
N PHE A 43 0.05 15.92 -4.12
CA PHE A 43 0.63 14.74 -3.48
C PHE A 43 1.55 13.97 -4.45
N ASP A 44 2.82 13.79 -4.08
CA ASP A 44 3.78 13.02 -4.88
C ASP A 44 3.59 11.50 -4.69
N LEU A 45 2.53 10.97 -5.31
CA LEU A 45 2.16 9.56 -5.23
C LEU A 45 3.30 8.64 -5.71
N LYS A 46 3.99 9.03 -6.79
CA LYS A 46 5.06 8.24 -7.39
C LYS A 46 6.25 8.07 -6.45
N LYS A 47 6.62 9.11 -5.69
CA LYS A 47 7.65 8.99 -4.64
C LYS A 47 7.15 8.24 -3.42
N TYR A 48 5.86 8.32 -3.08
CA TYR A 48 5.28 7.66 -1.91
C TYR A 48 5.22 6.12 -2.06
N LEU A 49 4.80 5.60 -3.23
CA LEU A 49 4.57 4.17 -3.44
C LEU A 49 5.78 3.26 -3.13
N PRO A 50 7.04 3.62 -3.46
CA PRO A 50 8.20 2.85 -3.02
C PRO A 50 8.32 2.70 -1.51
N TYR A 51 7.98 3.73 -0.71
CA TYR A 51 7.98 3.64 0.75
C TYR A 51 6.85 2.75 1.25
N PHE A 52 5.65 2.89 0.69
CA PHE A 52 4.51 2.03 0.99
C PHE A 52 4.84 0.55 0.78
N ARG A 53 5.46 0.23 -0.36
CA ARG A 53 5.91 -1.14 -0.67
C ARG A 53 6.96 -1.64 0.30
N LYS A 54 8.01 -0.84 0.55
CA LYS A 54 9.09 -1.22 1.49
C LYS A 54 8.54 -1.47 2.90
N PHE A 55 7.61 -0.65 3.35
CA PHE A 55 6.96 -0.83 4.65
C PHE A 55 6.21 -2.17 4.73
N HIS A 56 5.39 -2.50 3.73
CA HIS A 56 4.63 -3.75 3.69
C HIS A 56 5.52 -5.00 3.53
N VAL A 57 6.60 -4.91 2.75
CA VAL A 57 7.61 -5.98 2.64
C VAL A 57 8.43 -6.14 3.93
N ALA A 58 8.58 -5.09 4.75
CA ALA A 58 9.23 -5.22 6.05
C ALA A 58 8.33 -5.84 7.12
N LEU A 59 7.00 -5.75 6.94
CA LEU A 59 6.01 -6.31 7.88
C LEU A 59 5.71 -7.79 7.66
N GLY A 60 5.89 -8.29 6.44
CA GLY A 60 5.73 -9.71 6.12
C GLY A 60 7.07 -10.38 5.89
#